data_AF-A0A7X8XDK2-F1
#
_entry.id   AF-A0A7X8XDK2-F1
#
_cell.length_a   1.000
_cell.length_b   1.000
_cell.length_c   1.000
_cell.angle_alpha   90.00
_cell.angle_beta   90.00
_cell.angle_gamma   90.00
#
_symmetry.space_group_name_H-M   'P 1'
#
loop_
_entity.id
_entity.type
_entity.pdbx_description
1 polymer ?
#
loop_
_entity_poly.entity_id
_entity_poly.type
_entity_poly.pdbx_seq_one_letter_code
_entity_poly.pdbx_strand_id
1 'polypeptide(L)'
;ANSNVTPEVLYKAYNIQTVEKLEALLAEAIAATEPGSIERKRVEFFAAPWSKDFTASKAYCTMVIPTYEVKRVGRQDSIAVDGKLDEAFWGKVKPIPMQQAKGEGGELPSKPAAKLAWDEKGLYLAFTCQGAPRINKGDVWFDSDNIEFFVSPGTEKATYYQFAVSPGNDFSDAYKVEKPMEAALDSHWSCEGLQRAVSYDDNSWTLEMFIPFEGLHRTEPPKPYTSWFGNIINNKLMAAKKNAEYSSFSITMGNNHNHSLWGKFKFMDRED
;
A
#
# COMPACT_ATOMS: atom_id res chain seq x y z
N ALA A 1 24.76 -14.23 -2.33
CA ALA A 1 24.34 -13.35 -1.22
C ALA A 1 23.44 -14.18 -0.30
N ASN A 2 23.68 -14.17 1.01
CA ASN A 2 22.91 -14.98 1.96
C ASN A 2 21.41 -14.66 1.84
N SER A 3 20.62 -15.65 1.44
CA SER A 3 19.17 -15.57 1.19
C SER A 3 18.32 -15.46 2.47
N ASN A 4 18.94 -15.36 3.64
CA ASN A 4 18.25 -15.42 4.94
C ASN A 4 18.15 -14.06 5.66
N VAL A 5 18.65 -12.99 5.05
CA VAL A 5 18.56 -11.64 5.59
C VAL A 5 17.40 -10.94 4.89
N THR A 6 16.20 -11.01 5.48
CA THR A 6 15.06 -10.23 5.00
C THR A 6 15.19 -8.78 5.48
N PRO A 7 14.58 -7.79 4.78
CA PRO A 7 14.50 -6.42 5.26
C PRO A 7 13.96 -6.36 6.70
N GLU A 8 12.94 -7.16 7.02
CA GLU A 8 12.41 -7.27 8.40
C GLU A 8 13.46 -7.68 9.43
N VAL A 9 14.31 -8.67 9.12
CA VAL A 9 15.42 -9.07 9.99
C VAL A 9 16.44 -7.95 10.13
N LEU A 10 16.75 -7.23 9.05
CA LEU A 10 17.65 -6.06 9.09
C LEU A 10 17.09 -4.94 9.97
N TYR A 11 15.81 -4.60 9.81
CA TYR A 11 15.16 -3.52 10.56
C TYR A 11 15.04 -3.84 12.05
N LYS A 12 14.84 -5.11 12.41
CA LYS A 12 14.84 -5.57 13.80
C LYS A 12 16.24 -5.68 14.39
N ALA A 13 17.25 -6.01 13.57
CA ALA A 13 18.63 -6.19 14.03
C ALA A 13 19.35 -4.86 14.29
N TYR A 14 19.05 -3.82 13.50
CA TYR A 14 19.71 -2.52 13.62
C TYR A 14 18.79 -1.48 14.27
N ASN A 15 19.03 -1.23 15.56
CA ASN A 15 18.45 -0.08 16.23
C ASN A 15 19.05 1.23 15.70
N ILE A 16 18.40 2.36 16.02
CA ILE A 16 18.81 3.68 15.51
C ILE A 16 20.28 4.01 15.82
N GLN A 17 20.77 3.67 17.01
CA GLN A 17 22.16 3.90 17.43
C GLN A 17 23.16 3.11 16.57
N THR A 18 22.79 1.89 16.17
CA THR A 18 23.65 1.06 15.32
C THR A 18 23.67 1.61 13.90
N VAL A 19 22.52 2.03 13.37
CA VAL A 19 22.43 2.68 12.05
C VAL A 19 23.29 3.95 12.01
N GLU A 20 23.15 4.84 13.00
CA GLU A 20 23.93 6.07 13.10
C GLU A 20 25.44 5.79 13.15
N LYS A 21 25.86 4.75 13.89
CA LYS A 21 27.26 4.34 13.93
C LYS A 21 27.75 3.83 12.58
N LEU A 22 26.96 3.02 11.88
CA LEU A 22 27.33 2.49 10.56
C LEU A 22 27.42 3.61 9.51
N GLU A 23 26.49 4.58 9.54
CA GLU A 23 26.54 5.77 8.68
C GLU A 23 27.82 6.58 8.91
N ALA A 24 28.18 6.82 10.18
CA ALA A 24 29.41 7.53 10.53
C ALA A 24 30.66 6.81 9.99
N LEU A 25 30.73 5.49 10.17
CA LEU A 25 31.86 4.68 9.67
C LEU A 25 31.95 4.68 8.13
N LEU A 26 30.82 4.65 7.42
CA LEU A 26 30.82 4.78 5.96
C LEU A 26 31.28 6.19 5.52
N ALA A 27 30.84 7.24 6.22
CA ALA A 27 31.29 8.60 5.95
C ALA A 27 32.80 8.78 6.19
N GLU A 28 33.35 8.18 7.25
CA GLU A 28 34.79 8.13 7.52
C GLU A 28 35.56 7.37 6.43
N ALA A 29 35.08 6.19 6.02
CA ALA A 29 35.71 5.41 4.95
C ALA A 29 35.69 6.17 3.61
N ILE A 30 34.60 6.90 3.34
CA ILE A 30 34.52 7.83 2.23
C ILE A 30 35.60 8.90 2.43
N ALA A 31 35.65 9.65 3.53
CA ALA A 31 36.64 10.70 3.74
C ALA A 31 38.11 10.23 3.63
N ALA A 32 38.39 8.97 3.96
CA ALA A 32 39.73 8.38 3.93
C ALA A 32 40.24 7.95 2.53
N THR A 33 39.44 8.09 1.46
CA THR A 33 39.81 7.69 0.09
C THR A 33 39.87 8.86 -0.87
N GLU A 34 40.82 8.87 -1.82
CA GLU A 34 40.92 9.97 -2.79
C GLU A 34 39.79 9.92 -3.84
N PRO A 35 39.12 11.04 -4.16
CA PRO A 35 38.13 11.07 -5.24
C PRO A 35 38.66 10.50 -6.56
N GLY A 36 37.91 9.59 -7.19
CA GLY A 36 38.29 8.93 -8.44
C GLY A 36 39.21 7.72 -8.32
N SER A 37 39.79 7.45 -7.14
CA SER A 37 40.66 6.29 -6.90
C SER A 37 39.88 4.96 -6.97
N ILE A 38 40.60 3.83 -7.09
CA ILE A 38 39.95 2.51 -7.09
C ILE A 38 39.38 2.17 -5.70
N GLU A 39 40.02 2.63 -4.63
CA GLU A 39 39.57 2.50 -3.25
C GLU A 39 38.25 3.27 -3.06
N ARG A 40 38.18 4.53 -3.54
CA ARG A 40 36.96 5.33 -3.54
C ARG A 40 35.80 4.60 -4.20
N LYS A 41 36.02 4.09 -5.42
CA LYS A 41 34.99 3.34 -6.15
C LYS A 41 34.52 2.09 -5.40
N ARG A 42 35.42 1.39 -4.70
CA ARG A 42 35.08 0.23 -3.87
C ARG A 42 34.24 0.62 -2.66
N VAL A 43 34.60 1.70 -1.96
CA VAL A 43 33.84 2.20 -0.81
C VAL A 43 32.46 2.67 -1.25
N GLU A 44 32.35 3.44 -2.34
CA GLU A 44 31.06 3.89 -2.88
C GLU A 44 30.19 2.72 -3.33
N PHE A 45 30.77 1.73 -4.03
CA PHE A 45 30.04 0.52 -4.41
C PHE A 45 29.52 -0.25 -3.18
N PHE A 46 30.35 -0.37 -2.14
CA PHE A 46 29.94 -1.00 -0.88
C PHE A 46 28.87 -0.18 -0.14
N ALA A 47 28.99 1.15 -0.13
CA ALA A 47 28.11 2.08 0.58
C ALA A 47 26.74 2.26 -0.11
N ALA A 48 26.68 2.13 -1.43
CA ALA A 48 25.50 2.40 -2.26
C ALA A 48 24.19 1.76 -1.77
N PRO A 49 24.13 0.45 -1.41
CA PRO A 49 22.88 -0.15 -0.92
C PRO A 49 22.44 0.41 0.45
N TRP A 50 23.39 0.74 1.33
CA TRP A 50 23.11 1.01 2.74
C TRP A 50 22.31 2.28 2.99
N SER A 51 22.46 3.32 2.16
CA SER A 51 21.77 4.60 2.39
C SER A 51 20.24 4.44 2.41
N LYS A 52 19.69 3.61 1.51
CA LYS A 52 18.25 3.30 1.50
C LYS A 52 17.86 2.44 2.68
N ASP A 53 18.66 1.42 2.99
CA ASP A 53 18.39 0.50 4.10
C ASP A 53 18.42 1.22 5.46
N PHE A 54 19.31 2.19 5.65
CA PHE A 54 19.37 3.03 6.84
C PHE A 54 18.16 3.96 6.96
N THR A 55 17.75 4.58 5.84
CA THR A 55 16.52 5.39 5.81
C THR A 55 15.31 4.55 6.20
N ALA A 56 15.18 3.36 5.61
CA ALA A 56 14.10 2.42 5.91
C ALA A 56 14.15 1.93 7.37
N SER A 57 15.33 1.60 7.91
CA SER A 57 15.49 1.20 9.31
C SER A 57 15.10 2.32 10.28
N LYS A 58 15.52 3.56 10.02
CA LYS A 58 15.09 4.73 10.81
C LYS A 58 13.57 4.94 10.71
N ALA A 59 13.00 4.82 9.51
CA ALA A 59 11.56 4.91 9.29
C ALA A 59 10.80 3.85 10.11
N TYR A 60 11.32 2.62 10.18
CA TYR A 60 10.75 1.56 11.02
C TYR A 60 10.79 1.92 12.51
N CYS A 61 11.95 2.31 13.03
CA CYS A 61 12.12 2.63 14.45
C CYS A 61 11.30 3.85 14.91
N THR A 62 10.96 4.75 13.99
CA THR A 62 10.19 5.97 14.26
C THR A 62 8.76 5.90 13.72
N MET A 63 8.35 4.76 13.17
CA MET A 63 7.07 4.61 12.49
C MET A 63 5.91 4.89 13.44
N VAL A 64 5.00 5.74 12.98
CA VAL A 64 3.66 5.89 13.57
C VAL A 64 2.67 5.25 12.61
N ILE A 65 1.85 4.31 13.12
CA ILE A 65 0.78 3.69 12.32
C ILE A 65 -0.19 4.80 11.88
N PRO A 66 -0.31 5.09 10.57
CA PRO A 66 -1.09 6.21 10.10
C PRO A 66 -2.59 5.92 10.29
N THR A 67 -3.37 6.98 10.46
CA THR A 67 -4.83 6.92 10.53
C THR A 67 -5.42 7.75 9.41
N TYR A 68 -6.38 7.20 8.68
CA TYR A 68 -7.13 7.88 7.65
C TYR A 68 -8.62 7.88 8.00
N GLU A 69 -9.25 9.04 7.87
CA GLU A 69 -10.68 9.22 8.12
C GLU A 69 -11.50 8.85 6.88
N VAL A 70 -12.24 7.75 6.97
CA VAL A 70 -13.11 7.25 5.91
C VAL A 70 -14.45 8.00 6.01
N LYS A 71 -14.69 8.87 5.03
CA LYS A 71 -15.90 9.71 5.00
C LYS A 71 -17.13 8.86 4.72
N ARG A 72 -18.22 9.11 5.46
CA ARG A 72 -19.50 8.45 5.21
C ARG A 72 -20.21 9.10 4.03
N VAL A 73 -20.80 8.29 3.15
CA VAL A 73 -21.57 8.79 2.01
C VAL A 73 -22.80 9.54 2.53
N GLY A 74 -22.98 10.77 2.03
CA GLY A 74 -24.11 11.63 2.38
C GLY A 74 -25.43 11.05 1.88
N ARG A 75 -26.55 11.39 2.52
CA ARG A 75 -27.87 10.83 2.13
C ARG A 75 -28.32 11.18 0.71
N GLN A 76 -27.81 12.28 0.17
CA GLN A 76 -28.09 12.76 -1.19
C GLN A 76 -26.96 12.43 -2.17
N ASP A 77 -25.84 11.90 -1.66
CA ASP A 77 -24.71 11.51 -2.50
C ASP A 77 -24.93 10.07 -2.98
N SER A 78 -24.52 9.81 -4.21
CA SER A 78 -24.45 8.46 -4.79
C SER A 78 -23.11 8.32 -5.49
N ILE A 79 -22.49 7.14 -5.36
CA ILE A 79 -21.27 6.78 -6.07
C ILE A 79 -21.66 5.71 -7.08
N ALA A 80 -21.46 5.97 -8.37
CA ALA A 80 -21.54 4.93 -9.38
C ALA A 80 -20.17 4.24 -9.43
N VAL A 81 -20.15 2.94 -9.68
CA VAL A 81 -18.88 2.22 -9.85
C VAL A 81 -18.63 2.09 -11.34
N ASP A 82 -18.17 3.17 -11.97
CA ASP A 82 -17.97 3.24 -13.42
C ASP A 82 -16.52 3.53 -13.85
N GLY A 83 -15.66 3.83 -12.87
CA GLY A 83 -14.23 3.99 -13.05
C GLY A 83 -13.84 5.40 -13.49
N LYS A 84 -14.73 6.39 -13.48
CA LYS A 84 -14.43 7.77 -13.90
C LYS A 84 -14.11 8.71 -12.74
N LEU A 85 -14.63 8.43 -11.55
CA LEU A 85 -14.47 9.25 -10.34
C LEU A 85 -14.98 10.70 -10.53
N ASP A 86 -16.01 10.89 -11.36
CA ASP A 86 -16.55 12.21 -11.68
C ASP A 86 -17.67 12.65 -10.71
N GLU A 87 -18.02 11.80 -9.74
CA GLU A 87 -19.01 12.13 -8.72
C GLU A 87 -18.54 13.26 -7.81
N ALA A 88 -19.45 14.21 -7.58
CA ALA A 88 -19.20 15.34 -6.69
C ALA A 88 -18.76 14.93 -5.28
N PHE A 89 -19.16 13.74 -4.83
CA PHE A 89 -18.75 13.19 -3.54
C PHE A 89 -17.23 13.01 -3.45
N TRP A 90 -16.56 12.53 -4.50
CA TRP A 90 -15.11 12.35 -4.48
C TRP A 90 -14.33 13.65 -4.32
N GLY A 91 -14.91 14.78 -4.74
CA GLY A 91 -14.36 16.12 -4.50
C GLY A 91 -14.35 16.51 -3.01
N LYS A 92 -15.19 15.89 -2.18
CA LYS A 92 -15.31 16.15 -0.72
C LYS A 92 -14.39 15.25 0.12
N VAL A 93 -13.78 14.23 -0.49
CA VAL A 93 -12.94 13.23 0.19
C VAL A 93 -11.46 13.55 -0.03
N LYS A 94 -10.73 13.72 1.08
CA LYS A 94 -9.28 13.94 1.04
C LYS A 94 -8.57 12.67 0.56
N PRO A 95 -7.55 12.75 -0.30
CA PRO A 95 -6.78 11.57 -0.67
C PRO A 95 -6.00 11.01 0.53
N ILE A 96 -5.84 9.69 0.54
CA ILE A 96 -4.97 8.96 1.45
C ILE A 96 -3.52 9.36 1.16
N PRO A 97 -2.71 9.71 2.19
CA PRO A 97 -1.29 9.98 1.99
C PRO A 97 -0.57 8.70 1.59
N MET A 98 0.06 8.70 0.41
CA MET A 98 0.87 7.60 -0.09
C MET A 98 2.37 7.92 0.09
N GLN A 99 3.16 6.89 0.38
CA GLN A 99 4.62 6.98 0.55
C GLN A 99 5.30 5.74 -0.05
N GLN A 100 6.62 5.76 -0.20
CA GLN A 100 7.36 4.55 -0.63
C GLN A 100 7.13 3.40 0.36
N ALA A 101 6.69 2.24 -0.14
CA ALA A 101 6.20 1.14 0.68
C ALA A 101 7.27 0.53 1.60
N LYS A 102 8.55 0.66 1.22
CA LYS A 102 9.69 0.20 2.03
C LYS A 102 10.20 1.23 3.04
N GLY A 103 9.58 2.41 3.12
CA GLY A 103 10.03 3.48 4.01
C GLY A 103 11.34 4.15 3.59
N GLU A 104 11.79 3.92 2.34
CA GLU A 104 13.04 4.50 1.80
C GLU A 104 12.92 6.00 1.46
N GLY A 105 11.73 6.58 1.55
CA GLY A 105 11.46 7.98 1.28
C GLY A 105 11.63 8.38 -0.19
N GLY A 106 11.38 9.66 -0.50
CA GLY A 106 11.49 10.20 -1.85
C GLY A 106 10.16 10.38 -2.57
N GLU A 107 10.22 10.90 -3.78
CA GLU A 107 9.05 11.22 -4.59
C GLU A 107 8.37 9.96 -5.14
N LEU A 108 7.08 10.09 -5.45
CA LEU A 108 6.27 9.10 -6.16
C LEU A 108 5.94 9.65 -7.55
N PRO A 109 6.76 9.38 -8.58
CA PRO A 109 6.53 9.83 -9.94
C PRO A 109 5.12 9.51 -10.46
N SER A 110 4.56 8.36 -10.08
CA SER A 110 3.21 7.97 -10.48
C SER A 110 2.08 8.72 -9.79
N LYS A 111 2.40 9.54 -8.76
CA LYS A 111 1.45 10.30 -7.95
C LYS A 111 0.18 9.49 -7.61
N PRO A 112 0.32 8.30 -7.02
CA PRO A 112 -0.82 7.46 -6.73
C PRO A 112 -1.67 8.15 -5.67
N ALA A 113 -2.98 8.19 -5.89
CA ALA A 113 -3.92 8.77 -4.95
C ALA A 113 -5.10 7.82 -4.77
N ALA A 114 -5.36 7.44 -3.53
CA ALA A 114 -6.52 6.65 -3.15
C ALA A 114 -7.47 7.47 -2.28
N LYS A 115 -8.76 7.18 -2.34
CA LYS A 115 -9.79 7.72 -1.46
C LYS A 115 -10.67 6.58 -1.00
N LEU A 116 -11.00 6.56 0.28
CA LEU A 116 -11.97 5.61 0.82
C LEU A 116 -13.21 6.34 1.32
N ALA A 117 -14.36 5.70 1.12
CA ALA A 117 -15.64 6.08 1.68
C ALA A 117 -16.44 4.86 2.12
N TRP A 118 -17.52 5.09 2.86
CA TRP A 118 -18.36 4.00 3.35
C TRP A 118 -19.82 4.43 3.53
N ASP A 119 -20.74 3.48 3.47
CA ASP A 119 -22.14 3.66 3.83
C ASP A 119 -22.66 2.44 4.60
N GLU A 120 -23.97 2.28 4.75
CA GLU A 120 -24.54 1.10 5.42
C GLU A 120 -24.34 -0.21 4.66
N LYS A 121 -23.99 -0.17 3.37
CA LYS A 121 -23.90 -1.34 2.50
C LYS A 121 -22.48 -1.83 2.31
N GLY A 122 -21.51 -0.92 2.24
CA GLY A 122 -20.13 -1.32 1.95
C GLY A 122 -19.10 -0.21 2.00
N LEU A 123 -17.90 -0.58 1.54
CA LEU A 123 -16.77 0.31 1.34
C LEU A 123 -16.68 0.70 -0.13
N TYR A 124 -16.27 1.93 -0.38
CA TYR A 124 -15.93 2.45 -1.69
C TYR A 124 -14.46 2.82 -1.72
N LEU A 125 -13.74 2.35 -2.74
CA LEU A 125 -12.39 2.76 -3.06
C LEU A 125 -12.40 3.48 -4.40
N ALA A 126 -11.83 4.68 -4.42
CA ALA A 126 -11.41 5.36 -5.63
C ALA A 126 -9.89 5.42 -5.67
N PHE A 127 -9.29 5.16 -6.83
CA PHE A 127 -7.85 5.20 -7.02
C PHE A 127 -7.49 5.83 -8.36
N THR A 128 -6.39 6.58 -8.38
CA THR A 128 -5.80 7.16 -9.60
C THR A 128 -4.29 6.99 -9.59
N CYS A 129 -3.70 6.74 -10.75
CA CYS A 129 -2.25 6.65 -10.93
C CYS A 129 -1.84 7.24 -12.27
N GLN A 130 -0.81 8.09 -12.26
CA GLN A 130 -0.27 8.78 -13.43
C GLN A 130 0.74 7.93 -14.21
N GLY A 131 0.93 8.34 -15.46
CA GLY A 131 1.70 7.64 -16.49
C GLY A 131 0.90 6.50 -17.11
N ALA A 132 1.15 6.26 -18.40
CA ALA A 132 0.60 5.12 -19.13
C ALA A 132 0.67 3.84 -18.28
N PRO A 133 -0.46 3.16 -18.03
CA PRO A 133 -0.45 1.93 -17.28
C PRO A 133 0.19 0.81 -18.09
N ARG A 134 0.91 -0.07 -17.40
CA ARG A 134 1.27 -1.36 -18.00
C ARG A 134 0.11 -2.34 -17.82
N ILE A 135 -0.38 -2.90 -18.92
CA ILE A 135 -1.51 -3.82 -18.92
C ILE A 135 -1.09 -5.16 -19.54
N ASN A 136 -1.22 -6.24 -18.77
CA ASN A 136 -1.16 -7.61 -19.26
C ASN A 136 -2.48 -8.33 -18.92
N LYS A 137 -3.33 -8.56 -19.92
CA LYS A 137 -4.68 -9.10 -19.71
C LYS A 137 -4.63 -10.53 -19.15
N GLY A 138 -5.43 -10.80 -18.14
CA GLY A 138 -5.45 -12.07 -17.41
C GLY A 138 -4.37 -12.17 -16.33
N ASP A 139 -3.62 -11.10 -16.07
CA ASP A 139 -2.54 -11.04 -15.10
C ASP A 139 -2.67 -9.78 -14.23
N VAL A 140 -2.89 -9.99 -12.94
CA VAL A 140 -2.91 -8.91 -11.95
C VAL A 140 -1.60 -8.80 -11.18
N TRP A 141 -0.70 -9.78 -11.28
CA TRP A 141 0.41 -9.93 -10.32
C TRP A 141 1.80 -9.67 -10.91
N PHE A 142 2.09 -10.11 -12.13
CA PHE A 142 3.47 -10.23 -12.58
C PHE A 142 3.89 -9.19 -13.62
N ASP A 143 3.12 -9.05 -14.70
CA ASP A 143 3.49 -8.20 -15.85
C ASP A 143 2.49 -7.07 -16.13
N SER A 144 1.71 -6.71 -15.10
CA SER A 144 0.69 -5.66 -15.11
C SER A 144 0.90 -4.73 -13.91
N ASP A 145 0.61 -3.44 -14.08
CA ASP A 145 0.45 -2.55 -12.93
C ASP A 145 -0.73 -3.06 -12.08
N ASN A 146 -0.72 -2.83 -10.78
CA ASN A 146 -1.88 -3.12 -9.94
C ASN A 146 -1.95 -2.25 -8.69
N ILE A 147 -3.15 -2.19 -8.13
CA ILE A 147 -3.42 -1.72 -6.78
C ILE A 147 -3.85 -2.92 -5.94
N GLU A 148 -3.33 -3.02 -4.73
CA GLU A 148 -3.80 -3.95 -3.71
C GLU A 148 -4.47 -3.16 -2.58
N PHE A 149 -5.67 -3.58 -2.19
CA PHE A 149 -6.40 -3.06 -1.04
C PHE A 149 -6.59 -4.17 -0.01
N PHE A 150 -6.08 -3.93 1.19
CA PHE A 150 -6.21 -4.80 2.34
C PHE A 150 -7.15 -4.18 3.36
N VAL A 151 -8.04 -5.00 3.91
CA VAL A 151 -8.94 -4.58 4.99
C VAL A 151 -9.14 -5.71 6.00
N SER A 152 -9.06 -5.35 7.28
CA SER A 152 -9.31 -6.22 8.42
C SER A 152 -10.37 -5.57 9.31
N PRO A 153 -11.61 -6.10 9.29
CA PRO A 153 -12.68 -5.59 10.13
C PRO A 153 -12.38 -5.67 11.63
N GLY A 154 -12.82 -4.66 12.35
CA GLY A 154 -12.64 -4.50 13.79
C GLY A 154 -11.20 -4.18 14.21
N THR A 155 -10.94 -4.31 15.51
CA THR A 155 -9.65 -3.96 16.12
C THR A 155 -8.73 -5.16 16.35
N GLU A 156 -9.27 -6.37 16.23
CA GLU A 156 -8.57 -7.59 16.65
C GLU A 156 -7.61 -8.15 15.61
N LYS A 157 -7.69 -7.70 14.35
CA LYS A 157 -7.00 -8.31 13.21
C LYS A 157 -7.21 -9.82 13.13
N ALA A 158 -8.43 -10.28 13.40
CA ALA A 158 -8.74 -11.72 13.46
C ALA A 158 -8.80 -12.34 12.07
N THR A 159 -9.24 -11.56 11.08
CA THR A 159 -9.30 -11.93 9.67
C THR A 159 -8.95 -10.72 8.82
N TYR A 160 -8.58 -10.96 7.57
CA TYR A 160 -8.46 -9.89 6.60
C TYR A 160 -8.79 -10.36 5.18
N TYR A 161 -9.03 -9.36 4.34
CA TYR A 161 -9.34 -9.50 2.94
C TYR A 161 -8.31 -8.74 2.11
N GLN A 162 -7.94 -9.30 0.97
CA GLN A 162 -7.09 -8.69 -0.03
C GLN A 162 -7.86 -8.58 -1.33
N PHE A 163 -7.74 -7.43 -1.99
CA PHE A 163 -8.31 -7.17 -3.31
C PHE A 163 -7.21 -6.58 -4.19
N ALA A 164 -6.90 -7.25 -5.30
CA ALA A 164 -5.95 -6.75 -6.28
C ALA A 164 -6.67 -6.46 -7.60
N VAL A 165 -6.43 -5.27 -8.18
CA VAL A 165 -7.01 -4.87 -9.47
C VAL A 165 -5.94 -4.30 -10.38
N SER A 166 -5.92 -4.76 -11.63
CA SER A 166 -5.05 -4.21 -12.69
C SER A 166 -5.76 -3.10 -13.47
N PRO A 167 -5.04 -2.22 -14.19
CA PRO A 167 -5.63 -1.30 -15.15
C PRO A 167 -6.32 -2.01 -16.33
N GLY A 168 -6.02 -3.30 -16.55
CA GLY A 168 -6.75 -4.17 -17.48
C GLY A 168 -8.10 -4.65 -16.94
N ASN A 169 -8.47 -4.23 -15.73
CA ASN A 169 -9.62 -4.73 -14.98
C ASN A 169 -9.52 -6.25 -14.72
N ASP A 170 -8.30 -6.78 -14.59
CA ASP A 170 -8.06 -8.11 -14.04
C ASP A 170 -8.12 -8.04 -12.51
N PHE A 171 -8.51 -9.14 -11.87
CA PHE A 171 -8.88 -9.13 -10.46
C PHE A 171 -8.51 -10.42 -9.76
N SER A 172 -8.11 -10.27 -8.50
CA SER A 172 -7.97 -11.36 -7.56
C SER A 172 -8.42 -10.87 -6.19
N ASP A 173 -9.16 -11.70 -5.50
CA ASP A 173 -9.47 -11.55 -4.09
C ASP A 173 -8.94 -12.74 -3.28
N ALA A 174 -8.70 -12.49 -2.00
CA ALA A 174 -8.28 -13.52 -1.07
C ALA A 174 -8.71 -13.18 0.35
N TYR A 175 -8.82 -14.23 1.17
CA TYR A 175 -9.22 -14.14 2.56
C TYR A 175 -8.23 -14.88 3.46
N LYS A 176 -7.96 -14.32 4.64
CA LYS A 176 -7.07 -14.93 5.64
C LYS A 176 -7.72 -14.91 7.01
N VAL A 177 -7.58 -16.02 7.73
CA VAL A 177 -7.86 -16.12 9.17
C VAL A 177 -6.53 -16.08 9.93
N GLU A 178 -6.41 -15.16 10.88
CA GLU A 178 -5.27 -15.03 11.81
C GLU A 178 -5.64 -15.56 13.21
N LYS A 179 -6.91 -15.41 13.61
CA LYS A 179 -7.41 -15.81 14.93
C LYS A 179 -8.76 -16.54 14.83
N PRO A 180 -9.09 -17.42 15.79
CA PRO A 180 -8.25 -17.85 16.93
C PRO A 180 -7.14 -18.83 16.53
N MET A 181 -7.22 -19.42 15.34
CA MET A 181 -6.20 -20.29 14.76
C MET A 181 -5.89 -19.76 13.37
N GLU A 182 -4.60 -19.53 13.09
CA GLU A 182 -4.16 -19.09 11.77
C GLU A 182 -4.49 -20.17 10.72
N ALA A 183 -5.06 -19.75 9.60
CA ALA A 183 -5.29 -20.60 8.42
C ALA A 183 -4.42 -20.14 7.25
N ALA A 184 -4.25 -20.96 6.22
CA ALA A 184 -3.61 -20.50 4.98
C ALA A 184 -4.44 -19.37 4.32
N LEU A 185 -3.78 -18.54 3.50
CA LEU A 185 -4.48 -17.57 2.64
C LEU A 185 -5.36 -18.36 1.66
N ASP A 186 -6.66 -18.09 1.67
CA ASP A 186 -7.62 -18.68 0.75
C ASP A 186 -7.82 -17.76 -0.45
N SER A 187 -7.19 -18.12 -1.58
CA SER A 187 -7.34 -17.44 -2.87
C SER A 187 -8.48 -18.00 -3.73
N HIS A 188 -9.29 -18.93 -3.19
CA HIS A 188 -10.50 -19.43 -3.86
C HIS A 188 -11.77 -18.77 -3.31
N TRP A 189 -11.68 -18.13 -2.14
CA TRP A 189 -12.73 -17.25 -1.63
C TRP A 189 -12.99 -16.12 -2.63
N SER A 190 -14.26 -15.75 -2.79
CA SER A 190 -14.66 -14.60 -3.59
C SER A 190 -15.65 -13.71 -2.85
N CYS A 191 -15.47 -12.39 -2.97
CA CYS A 191 -16.34 -11.39 -2.37
C CYS A 191 -17.62 -11.23 -3.19
N GLU A 192 -18.69 -11.89 -2.74
CA GLU A 192 -20.00 -11.81 -3.41
C GLU A 192 -20.54 -10.38 -3.44
N GLY A 193 -20.99 -9.94 -4.62
CA GLY A 193 -21.59 -8.62 -4.82
C GLY A 193 -20.60 -7.46 -4.97
N LEU A 194 -19.29 -7.73 -4.96
CA LEU A 194 -18.26 -6.72 -5.26
C LEU A 194 -18.46 -6.16 -6.68
N GLN A 195 -18.33 -4.84 -6.80
CA GLN A 195 -18.37 -4.14 -8.08
C GLN A 195 -17.04 -3.43 -8.28
N ARG A 196 -16.57 -3.37 -9.52
CA ARG A 196 -15.36 -2.64 -9.89
C ARG A 196 -15.42 -2.17 -11.33
N ALA A 197 -14.85 -1.00 -11.59
CA ALA A 197 -14.71 -0.45 -12.91
C ALA A 197 -13.41 0.35 -13.01
N VAL A 198 -12.80 0.28 -14.19
CA VAL A 198 -11.49 0.87 -14.48
C VAL A 198 -11.61 1.67 -15.76
N SER A 199 -10.99 2.86 -15.76
CA SER A 199 -10.73 3.63 -16.98
C SER A 199 -9.24 3.90 -17.10
N TYR A 200 -8.72 4.02 -18.33
CA TYR A 200 -7.34 4.39 -18.56
C TYR A 200 -7.15 5.08 -19.89
N ASP A 201 -6.07 5.84 -19.99
CA ASP A 201 -5.55 6.44 -21.21
C ASP A 201 -4.01 6.37 -21.23
N ASP A 202 -3.38 7.05 -22.18
CA ASP A 202 -1.92 7.08 -22.31
C ASP A 202 -1.21 7.85 -21.17
N ASN A 203 -1.95 8.50 -20.28
CA ASN A 203 -1.41 9.37 -19.24
C ASN A 203 -1.77 8.93 -17.82
N SER A 204 -2.78 8.09 -17.64
CA SER A 204 -3.26 7.69 -16.32
C SER A 204 -4.20 6.49 -16.37
N TRP A 205 -4.46 5.92 -15.20
CA TRP A 205 -5.59 5.02 -14.99
C TRP A 205 -6.28 5.28 -13.67
N THR A 206 -7.55 4.90 -13.62
CA THR A 206 -8.47 5.10 -12.51
C THR A 206 -9.18 3.80 -12.18
N LEU A 207 -9.54 3.63 -10.91
CA LEU A 207 -10.34 2.51 -10.42
C LEU A 207 -11.41 3.05 -9.48
N GLU A 208 -12.62 2.52 -9.62
CA GLU A 208 -13.63 2.51 -8.57
C GLU A 208 -13.96 1.07 -8.19
N MET A 209 -14.09 0.83 -6.89
CA MET A 209 -14.47 -0.47 -6.36
C MET A 209 -15.45 -0.30 -5.20
N PHE A 210 -16.54 -1.06 -5.22
CA PHE A 210 -17.48 -1.19 -4.12
C PHE A 210 -17.39 -2.60 -3.53
N ILE A 211 -17.20 -2.67 -2.21
CA ILE A 211 -17.04 -3.91 -1.46
C ILE A 211 -18.20 -4.00 -0.48
N PRO A 212 -19.22 -4.85 -0.73
CA PRO A 212 -20.34 -5.01 0.17
C PRO A 212 -19.91 -5.71 1.45
N PHE A 213 -20.41 -5.27 2.60
CA PHE A 213 -20.11 -5.95 3.86
C PHE A 213 -20.69 -7.36 3.93
N GLU A 214 -21.81 -7.62 3.24
CA GLU A 214 -22.37 -8.96 3.06
C GLU A 214 -21.37 -9.92 2.39
N GLY A 215 -20.62 -9.42 1.39
CA GLY A 215 -19.58 -10.15 0.71
C GLY A 215 -18.34 -10.41 1.55
N LEU A 216 -18.18 -9.74 2.70
CA LEU A 216 -17.08 -9.94 3.66
C LEU A 216 -17.48 -10.92 4.76
N HIS A 217 -17.97 -12.11 4.39
CA HIS A 217 -18.54 -13.08 5.33
C HIS A 217 -19.61 -12.47 6.25
N ARG A 218 -20.48 -11.62 5.70
CA ARG A 218 -21.53 -10.91 6.46
C ARG A 218 -20.96 -10.09 7.62
N THR A 219 -19.87 -9.38 7.36
CA THR A 219 -19.32 -8.43 8.33
C THR A 219 -20.36 -7.35 8.60
N GLU A 220 -20.55 -6.98 9.86
CA GLU A 220 -21.43 -5.85 10.19
C GLU A 220 -20.80 -4.53 9.73
N PRO A 221 -21.59 -3.57 9.21
CA PRO A 221 -21.09 -2.24 8.92
C PRO A 221 -20.37 -1.63 10.14
N PRO A 222 -19.27 -0.89 9.95
CA PRO A 222 -18.59 -0.24 11.06
C PRO A 222 -19.53 0.77 11.71
N LYS A 223 -19.47 0.89 13.04
CA LYS A 223 -20.13 2.00 13.74
C LYS A 223 -19.33 3.28 13.49
N PRO A 224 -19.98 4.46 13.42
CA PRO A 224 -19.27 5.72 13.38
C PRO A 224 -18.24 5.84 14.50
N TYR A 225 -17.11 6.43 14.15
CA TYR A 225 -15.91 6.66 14.95
C TYR A 225 -15.17 5.40 15.42
N THR A 226 -15.53 4.22 14.92
CA THR A 226 -14.73 3.00 15.08
C THR A 226 -13.62 2.92 14.04
N SER A 227 -12.69 1.99 14.20
CA SER A 227 -11.60 1.81 13.26
C SER A 227 -11.40 0.36 12.87
N TRP A 228 -11.09 0.16 11.61
CA TRP A 228 -10.55 -1.09 11.06
C TRP A 228 -9.08 -0.90 10.73
N PHE A 229 -8.39 -2.00 10.44
CA PHE A 229 -7.03 -1.95 9.93
C PHE A 229 -7.00 -2.24 8.45
N GLY A 230 -6.00 -1.71 7.75
CA GLY A 230 -5.80 -2.04 6.35
C GLY A 230 -4.67 -1.25 5.72
N ASN A 231 -4.46 -1.50 4.44
CA ASN A 231 -3.43 -0.85 3.67
C ASN A 231 -3.85 -0.75 2.20
N ILE A 232 -3.27 0.20 1.49
CA ILE A 232 -3.41 0.35 0.06
C ILE A 232 -2.00 0.36 -0.50
N ILE A 233 -1.73 -0.48 -1.51
CA ILE A 233 -0.40 -0.61 -2.13
C ILE A 233 -0.56 -0.42 -3.63
N ASN A 234 0.15 0.54 -4.20
CA ASN A 234 0.28 0.69 -5.65
C ASN A 234 1.61 0.08 -6.11
N ASN A 235 1.51 -0.86 -7.04
CA ASN A 235 2.60 -1.55 -7.70
C ASN A 235 2.66 -1.05 -9.15
N LYS A 236 3.50 -0.04 -9.44
CA LYS A 236 3.70 0.47 -10.80
C LYS A 236 5.00 -0.04 -11.39
N LEU A 237 4.92 -0.74 -12.50
CA LEU A 237 6.05 -1.20 -13.28
C LEU A 237 6.58 -0.03 -14.12
N MET A 238 7.90 0.20 -14.09
CA MET A 238 8.55 1.22 -14.92
C MET A 238 9.11 0.59 -16.21
N ALA A 239 9.50 1.42 -17.17
CA ALA A 239 9.96 1.01 -18.51
C ALA A 239 11.07 -0.06 -18.49
N ALA A 240 11.95 -0.05 -17.48
CA ALA A 240 12.87 -1.15 -17.21
C ALA A 240 12.25 -2.08 -16.16
N LYS A 241 12.08 -3.38 -16.47
CA LYS A 241 11.52 -4.39 -15.53
C LYS A 241 12.19 -4.45 -14.14
N LYS A 242 13.42 -3.91 -14.01
CA LYS A 242 14.14 -3.83 -12.73
C LYS A 242 13.74 -2.63 -11.86
N ASN A 243 12.97 -1.69 -12.40
CA ASN A 243 12.49 -0.50 -11.71
C ASN A 243 10.98 -0.62 -11.58
N ALA A 244 10.51 -0.65 -10.34
CA ALA A 244 9.10 -0.57 -10.01
C ALA A 244 8.95 0.45 -8.88
N GLU A 245 7.90 1.26 -8.96
CA GLU A 245 7.48 2.12 -7.87
C GLU A 245 6.53 1.32 -6.99
N TYR A 246 6.91 1.13 -5.73
CA TYR A 246 6.09 0.49 -4.73
C TYR A 246 5.71 1.53 -3.70
N SER A 247 4.44 1.85 -3.63
CA SER A 247 3.94 2.90 -2.74
C SER A 247 2.77 2.39 -1.93
N SER A 248 2.60 2.90 -0.73
CA SER A 248 1.54 2.46 0.16
C SER A 248 1.05 3.54 1.11
N PHE A 249 -0.13 3.32 1.70
CA PHE A 249 -0.66 4.14 2.79
C PHE A 249 0.19 4.00 4.06
N SER A 250 0.43 2.76 4.49
CA SER A 250 1.36 2.44 5.58
C SER A 250 2.50 1.57 5.05
N ILE A 251 3.71 1.74 5.58
CA ILE A 251 4.89 0.98 5.11
C ILE A 251 4.66 -0.53 5.27
N THR A 252 5.17 -1.30 4.32
CA THR A 252 5.05 -2.77 4.28
C THR A 252 6.36 -3.46 4.62
N MET A 253 7.49 -2.73 4.51
CA MET A 253 8.84 -3.27 4.73
C MET A 253 9.14 -4.49 3.86
N GLY A 254 8.50 -4.58 2.69
CA GLY A 254 8.67 -5.66 1.73
C GLY A 254 7.69 -6.82 1.88
N ASN A 255 6.77 -6.77 2.85
CA ASN A 255 5.70 -7.75 2.99
C ASN A 255 4.33 -7.06 3.14
N ASN A 256 3.53 -7.06 2.07
CA ASN A 256 2.21 -6.41 2.05
C ASN A 256 1.23 -7.06 3.04
N HIS A 257 1.40 -8.35 3.34
CA HIS A 257 0.59 -9.11 4.31
C HIS A 257 1.03 -8.88 5.78
N ASN A 258 2.05 -8.07 6.04
CA ASN A 258 2.46 -7.75 7.42
C ASN A 258 1.44 -6.79 8.07
N HIS A 259 0.33 -7.35 8.55
CA HIS A 259 -0.78 -6.61 9.14
C HIS A 259 -0.43 -5.92 10.47
N SER A 260 0.75 -6.16 11.05
CA SER A 260 1.24 -5.37 12.19
C SER A 260 1.52 -3.91 11.82
N LEU A 261 1.86 -3.66 10.54
CA LEU A 261 2.20 -2.33 10.02
C LEU A 261 1.02 -1.63 9.35
N TRP A 262 -0.13 -2.27 9.21
CA TRP A 262 -1.28 -1.67 8.55
C TRP A 262 -1.80 -0.44 9.27
N GLY A 263 -2.19 0.54 8.47
CA GLY A 263 -2.82 1.77 8.94
C GLY A 263 -4.21 1.52 9.52
N LYS A 264 -4.78 2.57 10.10
CA LYS A 264 -6.14 2.56 10.65
C LYS A 264 -7.08 3.33 9.72
N PHE A 265 -8.20 2.70 9.40
CA PHE A 265 -9.32 3.35 8.72
C PHE A 265 -10.36 3.71 9.76
N LYS A 266 -10.44 4.98 10.12
CA LYS A 266 -11.41 5.50 11.09
C LYS A 266 -12.67 5.93 10.36
N PHE A 267 -13.77 5.24 10.61
CA PHE A 267 -15.04 5.50 9.94
C PHE A 267 -15.72 6.72 10.55
N MET A 268 -15.92 7.77 9.77
CA MET A 268 -16.56 8.99 10.27
C MET A 268 -18.07 8.88 10.18
N ASP A 269 -18.81 9.68 10.95
CA ASP A 269 -20.25 9.82 10.71
C ASP A 269 -20.52 10.72 9.49
N ARG A 270 -21.78 10.81 9.09
CA ARG A 270 -22.22 11.83 8.11
C ARG A 270 -21.92 13.20 8.71
N GLU A 271 -21.29 14.06 7.92
CA GLU A 271 -21.34 15.49 8.19
C GLU A 271 -22.77 15.95 7.88
N ASP A 272 -23.38 16.69 8.80
CA ASP A 272 -24.73 17.25 8.67
C ASP A 272 -24.85 18.23 7.48
#